data_AF-A0AAP0AT32-F1
#
_entry.id   AF-A0AAP0AT32-F1
#
_cell.length_a   1.000
_cell.length_b   1.000
_cell.length_c   1.000
_cell.angle_alpha   90.00
_cell.angle_beta   90.00
_cell.angle_gamma   90.00
#
_symmetry.space_group_name_H-M   'P 1'
#
loop_
_entity.id
_entity.type
_entity.pdbx_description
1 polymer ?
#
loop_
_entity_poly.entity_id
_entity_poly.type
_entity_poly.pdbx_seq_one_letter_code
_entity_poly.pdbx_strand_id
1 'polypeptide(L)'
;MNACLQIAELAGIPAVAGGSNFVFSPLSLVAALSLTASGAKGETLRELLSFLGSPSLNHLHSASVHLAQAVRGSNRELILSFVNGAWVDRSMPVNPSFVAVAASVYGAAIEPADFIRQSTAPHASRGITRPDCGRLHLLPAGGCGPDGAPPDYPRRVFQDPASPPIGFGQVAGGSITGNNPKSWLGACDRDFFRRNREGHRRTTHGGFTVASLEENKINNWIEEKTNGIIKNSIPVGTINDSTRLILTNALYFKGKWQDKFHNFMTRIDKFYLLNGSATQTPFMSSREDQFISSHDGFKVLKLPYKKELGGDLDSRSFSMLLFLPNKRNGLHDLARKVVSAPNFIEEHVPHRRVDVGSFMVPKFKISFSFEASDALKQVGLKSMFSTSSADLGGICLESSRVERLFVSSILHKADVEVDEEGTTASAATVLTVLPTCYTPPVDFVADHPFIFVVREDKTGAILFFGHVVNPSI
;
A
#
# COMPACT_ATOMS: atom_id res chain seq x y z
N MET A 1 -14.15 7.01 7.54
CA MET A 1 -12.95 7.50 6.84
C MET A 1 -11.77 7.66 7.80
N ASN A 2 -11.85 8.57 8.78
CA ASN A 2 -10.72 9.02 9.61
C ASN A 2 -9.93 7.90 10.32
N ALA A 3 -10.59 6.84 10.79
CA ALA A 3 -9.90 5.69 11.39
C ALA A 3 -8.90 5.00 10.44
N CYS A 4 -9.20 4.96 9.13
CA CYS A 4 -8.24 4.46 8.14
C CYS A 4 -7.10 5.44 7.84
N LEU A 5 -7.20 6.73 8.20
CA LEU A 5 -6.07 7.66 8.13
C LEU A 5 -5.04 7.40 9.24
N GLN A 6 -5.41 6.77 10.36
CA GLN A 6 -4.45 6.32 11.38
C GLN A 6 -3.50 5.23 10.85
N ILE A 7 -3.89 4.52 9.79
CA ILE A 7 -3.03 3.58 9.07
C ILE A 7 -1.93 4.34 8.31
N ALA A 8 -2.13 5.62 7.94
CA ALA A 8 -1.09 6.48 7.39
C ALA A 8 -0.04 6.89 8.42
N GLU A 9 -0.37 6.89 9.73
CA GLU A 9 0.64 7.05 10.78
C GLU A 9 1.51 5.79 10.86
N LEU A 10 0.90 4.61 11.05
CA LEU A 10 1.64 3.34 11.20
C LEU A 10 2.40 2.89 9.93
N ALA A 11 1.81 3.03 8.75
CA ALA A 11 2.38 2.56 7.48
C ALA A 11 2.95 3.69 6.61
N GLY A 12 2.77 4.96 6.99
CA GLY A 12 3.26 6.11 6.23
C GLY A 12 4.40 6.87 6.91
N ILE A 13 4.37 7.10 8.23
CA ILE A 13 5.46 7.85 8.91
C ILE A 13 6.82 7.16 8.79
N PRO A 14 6.96 5.83 8.95
CA PRO A 14 8.28 5.23 8.82
C PRO A 14 8.72 5.04 7.37
N ALA A 15 7.82 5.21 6.39
CA ALA A 15 8.19 5.38 4.99
C ALA A 15 8.96 6.69 4.79
N VAL A 16 8.54 7.78 5.45
CA VAL A 16 9.27 9.07 5.51
C VAL A 16 10.68 8.84 6.06
N ALA A 17 10.80 8.12 7.19
CA ALA A 17 12.08 7.81 7.81
C ALA A 17 12.98 6.89 6.94
N GLY A 18 12.38 6.00 6.14
CA GLY A 18 13.06 5.11 5.20
C GLY A 18 13.38 5.72 3.82
N GLY A 19 12.98 6.96 3.57
CA GLY A 19 13.12 7.62 2.26
C GLY A 19 12.31 6.95 1.13
N SER A 20 11.22 6.26 1.47
CA SER A 20 10.28 5.68 0.51
C SER A 20 9.09 6.62 0.28
N ASN A 21 8.66 6.76 -0.97
CA ASN A 21 7.31 7.26 -1.26
C ASN A 21 6.26 6.32 -0.61
N PHE A 22 5.09 6.86 -0.28
CA PHE A 22 3.98 6.09 0.29
C PHE A 22 2.68 6.51 -0.37
N VAL A 23 1.80 5.54 -0.66
CA VAL A 23 0.42 5.80 -1.05
C VAL A 23 -0.47 4.63 -0.64
N PHE A 24 -1.68 4.95 -0.19
CA PHE A 24 -2.75 3.97 0.00
C PHE A 24 -4.12 4.61 -0.23
N SER A 25 -5.16 3.78 -0.31
CA SER A 25 -6.55 4.20 -0.37
C SER A 25 -7.25 3.93 0.97
N PRO A 26 -7.60 4.98 1.75
CA PRO A 26 -8.46 4.84 2.92
C PRO A 26 -9.81 4.22 2.57
N LEU A 27 -10.37 4.63 1.42
CA LEU A 27 -11.63 4.11 0.87
C LEU A 27 -11.60 2.59 0.64
N SER A 28 -10.50 2.08 0.10
CA SER A 28 -10.28 0.66 -0.16
C SER A 28 -10.28 -0.18 1.12
N LEU A 29 -9.63 0.32 2.17
CA LEU A 29 -9.61 -0.35 3.46
C LEU A 29 -10.98 -0.28 4.14
N VAL A 30 -11.70 0.85 4.05
CA VAL A 30 -13.11 0.95 4.48
C VAL A 30 -13.97 -0.11 3.77
N ALA A 31 -13.85 -0.27 2.45
CA ALA A 31 -14.64 -1.24 1.69
C ALA A 31 -14.34 -2.70 2.05
N ALA A 32 -13.07 -3.08 2.21
CA ALA A 32 -12.68 -4.44 2.60
C ALA A 32 -13.12 -4.78 4.05
N LEU A 33 -12.96 -3.84 4.98
CA LEU A 33 -13.42 -4.01 6.36
C LEU A 33 -14.95 -4.04 6.46
N SER A 34 -15.66 -3.26 5.64
CA SER A 34 -17.14 -3.26 5.62
C SER A 34 -17.72 -4.54 5.01
N LEU A 35 -17.10 -5.05 3.94
CA LEU A 35 -17.39 -6.38 3.40
C LEU A 35 -17.21 -7.44 4.50
N THR A 36 -16.11 -7.40 5.24
CA THR A 36 -15.87 -8.32 6.36
C THR A 36 -16.95 -8.19 7.44
N ALA A 37 -17.33 -6.95 7.81
CA ALA A 37 -18.38 -6.69 8.79
C ALA A 37 -19.73 -7.29 8.36
N SER A 38 -20.06 -7.30 7.07
CA SER A 38 -21.30 -7.92 6.57
C SER A 38 -21.37 -9.46 6.72
N GLY A 39 -20.23 -10.11 6.95
CA GLY A 39 -20.16 -11.53 7.30
C GLY A 39 -19.77 -11.80 8.77
N ALA A 40 -19.55 -10.75 9.56
CA ALA A 40 -19.14 -10.85 10.96
C ALA A 40 -20.34 -10.87 11.92
N LYS A 41 -20.13 -11.46 13.10
CA LYS A 41 -21.10 -11.54 14.19
C LYS A 41 -20.41 -11.20 15.52
N GLY A 42 -21.20 -11.15 16.60
CA GLY A 42 -20.72 -11.01 17.96
C GLY A 42 -19.72 -9.86 18.18
N GLU A 43 -18.63 -10.16 18.89
CA GLU A 43 -17.57 -9.21 19.20
C GLU A 43 -16.80 -8.74 17.96
N THR A 44 -16.63 -9.60 16.95
CA THR A 44 -15.94 -9.24 15.69
C THR A 44 -16.70 -8.19 14.91
N LEU A 45 -18.04 -8.28 14.86
CA LEU A 45 -18.88 -7.23 14.30
C LEU A 45 -18.78 -5.93 15.12
N ARG A 46 -18.69 -6.03 16.45
CA ARG A 46 -18.58 -4.87 17.35
C ARG A 46 -17.25 -4.13 17.19
N GLU A 47 -16.13 -4.84 17.12
CA GLU A 47 -14.81 -4.27 16.80
C GLU A 47 -14.84 -3.53 15.45
N LEU A 48 -15.34 -4.19 14.40
CA LEU A 48 -15.40 -3.62 13.04
C LEU A 48 -16.29 -2.39 12.94
N LEU A 49 -17.51 -2.43 13.49
CA LEU A 49 -18.42 -1.28 13.50
C LEU A 49 -17.84 -0.10 14.29
N SER A 50 -17.22 -0.37 15.44
CA SER A 50 -16.56 0.65 16.27
C SER A 50 -15.40 1.31 15.54
N PHE A 51 -14.53 0.54 14.88
CA PHE A 51 -13.41 1.09 14.10
C PHE A 51 -13.87 1.89 12.89
N LEU A 52 -14.88 1.41 12.16
CA LEU A 52 -15.42 2.10 10.99
C LEU A 52 -16.26 3.34 11.34
N GLY A 53 -16.62 3.52 12.62
CA GLY A 53 -17.43 4.63 13.10
C GLY A 53 -18.91 4.51 12.70
N SER A 54 -19.42 3.29 12.52
CA SER A 54 -20.80 3.03 12.09
C SER A 54 -21.65 2.48 13.24
N PRO A 55 -22.83 3.05 13.56
CA PRO A 55 -23.69 2.58 14.64
C PRO A 55 -24.39 1.24 14.34
N SER A 56 -24.45 0.81 13.07
CA SER A 56 -25.03 -0.47 12.67
C SER A 56 -24.50 -0.97 11.32
N LEU A 57 -24.75 -2.25 11.03
CA LEU A 57 -24.46 -2.83 9.72
C LEU A 57 -25.33 -2.24 8.61
N ASN A 58 -26.61 -1.91 8.88
CA ASN A 58 -27.50 -1.29 7.90
C ASN A 58 -27.02 0.11 7.50
N HIS A 59 -26.56 0.91 8.47
CA HIS A 59 -25.91 2.19 8.20
C HIS A 59 -24.64 2.01 7.36
N LEU A 60 -23.83 0.99 7.69
CA LEU A 60 -22.61 0.68 6.94
C LEU A 60 -22.89 0.25 5.49
N HIS A 61 -23.95 -0.54 5.26
CA HIS A 61 -24.41 -0.92 3.92
C HIS A 61 -24.85 0.29 3.10
N SER A 62 -25.68 1.19 3.68
CA SER A 62 -26.11 2.43 3.02
C SER A 62 -24.91 3.32 2.66
N ALA A 63 -23.99 3.55 3.60
CA ALA A 63 -22.78 4.32 3.34
C ALA A 63 -21.91 3.66 2.24
N SER A 64 -21.79 2.33 2.25
CA SER A 64 -20.99 1.59 1.27
C SER A 64 -21.57 1.63 -0.15
N VAL A 65 -22.90 1.66 -0.31
CA VAL A 65 -23.54 1.87 -1.62
C VAL A 65 -23.18 3.26 -2.16
N HIS A 66 -23.23 4.32 -1.35
CA HIS A 66 -22.84 5.67 -1.79
C HIS A 66 -21.35 5.77 -2.12
N LEU A 67 -20.49 5.15 -1.31
CA LEU A 67 -19.05 5.07 -1.60
C LEU A 67 -18.77 4.29 -2.90
N ALA A 68 -19.49 3.19 -3.14
CA ALA A 68 -19.40 2.43 -4.38
C ALA A 68 -19.90 3.24 -5.59
N GLN A 69 -20.97 4.04 -5.45
CA GLN A 69 -21.43 4.97 -6.50
C GLN A 69 -20.38 6.04 -6.81
N ALA A 70 -19.65 6.54 -5.81
CA ALA A 70 -18.60 7.53 -6.00
C ALA A 70 -17.44 6.99 -6.87
N VAL A 71 -17.08 5.70 -6.77
CA VAL A 71 -15.95 5.10 -7.52
C VAL A 71 -16.34 4.09 -8.62
N ARG A 72 -17.62 3.91 -8.93
CA ARG A 72 -18.07 3.06 -10.05
C ARG A 72 -17.96 3.79 -11.39
N GLY A 73 -17.26 3.15 -12.33
CA GLY A 73 -17.18 3.55 -13.74
C GLY A 73 -15.91 4.32 -14.09
N SER A 74 -15.27 3.89 -15.18
CA SER A 74 -14.24 4.65 -15.90
C SER A 74 -14.86 5.27 -17.15
N ASN A 75 -14.42 6.46 -17.53
CA ASN A 75 -14.77 7.11 -18.79
C ASN A 75 -13.51 7.62 -19.51
N ARG A 76 -13.66 8.39 -20.61
CA ARG A 76 -12.53 8.90 -21.39
C ARG A 76 -11.68 9.96 -20.67
N GLU A 77 -12.23 10.61 -19.64
CA GLU A 77 -11.59 11.72 -18.91
C GLU A 77 -11.13 11.32 -17.50
N LEU A 78 -11.60 10.18 -16.98
CA LEU A 78 -11.26 9.61 -15.69
C LEU A 78 -11.23 8.09 -15.78
N ILE A 79 -10.03 7.50 -15.71
CA ILE A 79 -9.84 6.07 -15.52
C ILE A 79 -9.80 5.81 -14.01
N LEU A 80 -10.72 4.99 -13.54
CA LEU A 80 -10.87 4.61 -12.14
C LEU A 80 -11.17 3.12 -12.06
N SER A 81 -10.15 2.34 -11.70
CA SER A 81 -10.23 0.89 -11.55
C SER A 81 -10.19 0.55 -10.07
N PHE A 82 -11.37 0.50 -9.44
CA PHE A 82 -11.54 0.02 -8.08
C PHE A 82 -11.86 -1.48 -8.09
N VAL A 83 -11.01 -2.28 -7.45
CA VAL A 83 -11.12 -3.74 -7.40
C VAL A 83 -11.10 -4.18 -5.93
N ASN A 84 -12.13 -4.90 -5.52
CA ASN A 84 -12.28 -5.44 -4.16
C ASN A 84 -12.61 -6.93 -4.26
N GLY A 85 -11.98 -7.76 -3.43
CA GLY A 85 -12.25 -9.20 -3.45
C GLY A 85 -11.84 -9.94 -2.19
N ALA A 86 -12.40 -11.14 -2.04
CA ALA A 86 -12.07 -12.06 -0.98
C ALA A 86 -11.84 -13.48 -1.54
N TRP A 87 -10.77 -14.12 -1.11
CA TRP A 87 -10.42 -15.49 -1.46
C TRP A 87 -10.52 -16.36 -0.22
N VAL A 88 -11.49 -17.27 -0.23
CA VAL A 88 -11.80 -18.21 0.87
C VAL A 88 -11.22 -19.57 0.51
N ASP A 89 -10.62 -20.28 1.47
CA ASP A 89 -10.16 -21.64 1.20
C ASP A 89 -11.34 -22.58 0.84
N ARG A 90 -11.14 -23.38 -0.20
CA ARG A 90 -12.14 -24.30 -0.78
C ARG A 90 -12.68 -25.34 0.21
N SER A 91 -12.00 -25.60 1.33
CA SER A 91 -12.53 -26.43 2.42
C SER A 91 -13.71 -25.81 3.17
N MET A 92 -13.97 -24.50 3.02
CA MET A 92 -15.01 -23.75 3.72
C MET A 92 -16.04 -23.17 2.73
N PRO A 93 -17.18 -23.87 2.48
CA PRO A 93 -18.18 -23.42 1.50
C PRO A 93 -18.77 -22.04 1.83
N VAL A 94 -18.64 -21.10 0.90
CA VAL A 94 -19.13 -19.72 1.04
C VAL A 94 -20.67 -19.68 1.03
N ASN A 95 -21.25 -18.85 1.90
CA ASN A 95 -22.69 -18.60 1.98
C ASN A 95 -23.17 -17.82 0.74
N PRO A 96 -24.08 -18.36 -0.10
CA PRO A 96 -24.56 -17.66 -1.30
C PRO A 96 -25.20 -16.29 -1.00
N SER A 97 -25.82 -16.14 0.18
CA SER A 97 -26.40 -14.87 0.64
C SER A 97 -25.33 -13.79 0.86
N PHE A 98 -24.17 -14.19 1.37
CA PHE A 98 -23.02 -13.30 1.54
C PHE A 98 -22.41 -12.90 0.19
N VAL A 99 -22.31 -13.84 -0.77
CA VAL A 99 -21.86 -13.54 -2.15
C VAL A 99 -22.78 -12.50 -2.81
N ALA A 100 -24.09 -12.63 -2.65
CA ALA A 100 -25.06 -11.66 -3.19
C ALA A 100 -24.89 -10.26 -2.58
N VAL A 101 -24.64 -10.16 -1.26
CA VAL A 101 -24.35 -8.88 -0.58
C VAL A 101 -23.00 -8.31 -1.04
N ALA A 102 -21.96 -9.14 -1.17
CA ALA A 102 -20.63 -8.75 -1.62
C ALA A 102 -20.66 -8.10 -3.01
N ALA A 103 -21.30 -8.75 -3.98
CA ALA A 103 -21.43 -8.23 -5.35
C ALA A 103 -22.30 -6.96 -5.42
N SER A 104 -23.48 -6.95 -4.76
CA SER A 104 -24.43 -5.84 -4.87
C SER A 104 -23.97 -4.57 -4.15
N VAL A 105 -23.68 -4.68 -2.84
CA VAL A 105 -23.33 -3.56 -1.95
C VAL A 105 -21.89 -3.11 -2.17
N TYR A 106 -20.94 -4.05 -2.16
CA TYR A 106 -19.51 -3.74 -2.14
C TYR A 106 -18.82 -3.80 -3.50
N GLY A 107 -19.51 -4.29 -4.55
CA GLY A 107 -18.90 -4.53 -5.87
C GLY A 107 -17.77 -5.57 -5.83
N ALA A 108 -17.77 -6.46 -4.83
CA ALA A 108 -16.68 -7.38 -4.55
C ALA A 108 -16.95 -8.79 -5.08
N ALA A 109 -15.92 -9.45 -5.60
CA ALA A 109 -15.96 -10.87 -5.91
C ALA A 109 -15.54 -11.71 -4.70
N ILE A 110 -16.19 -12.86 -4.52
CA ILE A 110 -15.84 -13.85 -3.49
C ILE A 110 -15.51 -15.16 -4.20
N GLU A 111 -14.25 -15.59 -4.14
CA GLU A 111 -13.71 -16.67 -4.97
C GLU A 111 -13.15 -17.83 -4.11
N PRO A 112 -13.39 -19.11 -4.47
CA PRO A 112 -12.88 -20.27 -3.74
C PRO A 112 -11.46 -20.67 -4.20
N ALA A 113 -10.46 -20.33 -3.38
CA ALA A 113 -9.05 -20.65 -3.61
C ALA A 113 -8.64 -21.98 -2.96
N ASP A 114 -7.59 -22.62 -3.45
CA ASP A 114 -7.06 -23.89 -2.92
C ASP A 114 -5.71 -23.65 -2.22
N PHE A 115 -5.73 -23.12 -0.99
CA PHE A 115 -4.52 -22.75 -0.27
C PHE A 115 -3.84 -23.99 0.34
N ILE A 116 -4.61 -24.85 1.02
CA ILE A 116 -4.10 -25.97 1.81
C ILE A 116 -3.37 -27.00 0.92
N ARG A 117 -3.88 -27.33 -0.28
CA ARG A 117 -3.28 -28.41 -1.10
C ARG A 117 -1.99 -28.00 -1.82
N GLN A 118 -1.63 -26.72 -1.80
CA GLN A 118 -0.49 -26.21 -2.58
C GLN A 118 0.80 -26.10 -1.79
N SER A 119 0.73 -25.83 -0.48
CA SER A 119 1.90 -25.91 0.40
C SER A 119 2.38 -27.38 0.55
N THR A 120 1.46 -28.35 0.43
CA THR A 120 1.80 -29.78 0.32
C THR A 120 2.40 -30.22 -1.03
N ALA A 121 2.72 -29.30 -1.95
CA ALA A 121 3.48 -29.65 -3.15
C ALA A 121 4.88 -30.18 -2.75
N PRO A 122 5.26 -31.42 -3.13
CA PRO A 122 6.45 -32.04 -2.59
C PRO A 122 7.70 -31.24 -2.96
N HIS A 123 8.52 -30.92 -1.96
CA HIS A 123 9.91 -30.55 -2.20
C HIS A 123 10.53 -31.62 -3.10
N ALA A 124 10.94 -31.21 -4.31
CA ALA A 124 11.60 -32.08 -5.26
C ALA A 124 13.02 -32.38 -4.78
N SER A 125 13.12 -33.24 -3.75
CA SER A 125 14.34 -33.94 -3.39
C SER A 125 14.79 -34.70 -4.64
N ARG A 126 15.74 -34.12 -5.37
CA ARG A 126 16.40 -34.76 -6.52
C ARG A 126 17.13 -35.99 -6.01
N GLY A 127 16.43 -37.11 -5.92
CA GLY A 127 17.04 -38.42 -5.78
C GLY A 127 18.00 -38.57 -6.95
N ILE A 128 19.30 -38.64 -6.65
CA ILE A 128 20.34 -38.82 -7.67
C ILE A 128 20.27 -40.29 -8.11
N THR A 129 19.34 -40.57 -9.03
CA THR A 129 19.27 -41.82 -9.77
C THR A 129 20.58 -41.96 -10.54
N ARG A 130 21.45 -42.85 -10.06
CA ARG A 130 22.66 -43.25 -10.81
C ARG A 130 22.22 -43.78 -12.19
N PRO A 131 22.92 -43.43 -13.28
CA PRO A 131 22.64 -44.01 -14.59
C PRO A 131 22.85 -45.52 -14.59
N ASP A 132 22.11 -46.24 -15.43
CA ASP A 132 22.37 -47.64 -15.72
C ASP A 132 23.78 -47.83 -16.31
N CYS A 133 24.54 -48.75 -15.75
CA CYS A 133 25.70 -49.35 -16.41
C CYS A 133 25.33 -50.75 -16.89
N GLY A 134 25.70 -51.05 -18.14
CA GLY A 134 25.22 -52.22 -18.87
C GLY A 134 25.54 -53.57 -18.23
N ARG A 135 24.57 -54.49 -18.37
CA ARG A 135 24.63 -55.90 -17.99
C ARG A 135 25.78 -56.62 -18.70
N LEU A 136 26.76 -57.16 -17.95
CA LEU A 136 27.73 -58.14 -18.45
C LEU A 136 27.88 -59.31 -17.45
N HIS A 137 28.56 -60.39 -17.87
CA HIS A 137 28.36 -61.74 -17.33
C HIS A 137 29.07 -62.05 -16.00
N LEU A 138 28.50 -63.01 -15.28
CA LEU A 138 29.06 -63.67 -14.09
C LEU A 138 30.24 -64.59 -14.45
N LEU A 139 31.35 -64.48 -13.71
CA LEU A 139 32.20 -65.60 -13.27
C LEU A 139 32.79 -65.30 -11.86
N PRO A 140 33.16 -66.31 -11.05
CA PRO A 140 33.29 -66.14 -9.60
C PRO A 140 34.73 -65.92 -9.06
N ALA A 141 34.79 -65.18 -7.94
CA ALA A 141 35.69 -65.26 -6.79
C ALA A 141 37.16 -65.74 -6.94
N GLY A 142 38.11 -64.91 -6.50
CA GLY A 142 39.46 -65.35 -6.15
C GLY A 142 40.30 -64.27 -5.44
N GLY A 143 40.90 -64.65 -4.29
CA GLY A 143 42.12 -64.04 -3.72
C GLY A 143 42.06 -62.62 -3.14
N CYS A 144 42.32 -62.49 -1.83
CA CYS A 144 42.86 -61.25 -1.25
C CYS A 144 44.38 -61.35 -1.14
N GLY A 145 45.10 -60.26 -1.41
CA GLY A 145 46.54 -60.12 -1.19
C GLY A 145 46.94 -58.63 -1.20
N PRO A 146 47.81 -58.16 -0.29
CA PRO A 146 48.22 -56.76 -0.22
C PRO A 146 49.50 -56.46 -1.02
N ASP A 147 49.67 -55.19 -1.44
CA ASP A 147 50.91 -54.38 -1.33
C ASP A 147 50.84 -53.15 -2.26
N GLY A 148 51.63 -52.10 -1.97
CA GLY A 148 51.93 -50.99 -2.90
C GLY A 148 51.67 -49.56 -2.41
N ALA A 149 52.73 -48.76 -2.31
CA ALA A 149 52.77 -47.30 -2.10
C ALA A 149 53.96 -46.70 -2.90
N PRO A 150 54.23 -45.36 -2.96
CA PRO A 150 53.48 -44.19 -2.49
C PRO A 150 52.92 -43.38 -3.70
N PRO A 151 53.41 -42.21 -4.24
CA PRO A 151 54.40 -41.19 -3.82
C PRO A 151 53.87 -39.72 -3.70
N ASP A 152 54.30 -39.04 -2.62
CA ASP A 152 54.76 -37.65 -2.46
C ASP A 152 54.26 -36.42 -3.27
N TYR A 153 53.68 -35.46 -2.50
CA TYR A 153 53.98 -34.00 -2.44
C TYR A 153 53.79 -33.08 -3.68
N PRO A 154 53.76 -31.71 -3.54
CA PRO A 154 54.05 -30.89 -2.36
C PRO A 154 52.96 -29.93 -1.85
N ARG A 155 53.17 -29.45 -0.62
CA ARG A 155 52.36 -28.42 0.08
C ARG A 155 52.66 -27.00 -0.42
N ARG A 156 51.72 -26.07 -0.18
CA ARG A 156 52.02 -24.66 0.23
C ARG A 156 51.14 -24.24 1.41
N VAL A 157 51.52 -23.15 2.08
CA VAL A 157 51.05 -22.73 3.42
C VAL A 157 50.73 -21.23 3.43
N PHE A 158 49.62 -20.85 4.08
CA PHE A 158 49.35 -19.57 4.79
C PHE A 158 48.12 -19.87 5.70
N GLN A 159 48.18 -19.88 7.04
CA GLN A 159 48.44 -18.81 8.04
C GLN A 159 47.27 -17.84 8.27
N ASP A 160 46.54 -18.08 9.37
CA ASP A 160 45.57 -17.16 10.01
C ASP A 160 46.24 -16.25 11.07
N PRO A 161 45.65 -15.07 11.37
CA PRO A 161 45.91 -14.32 12.59
C PRO A 161 44.68 -14.21 13.53
N ALA A 162 44.94 -14.50 14.81
CA ALA A 162 43.99 -14.64 15.93
C ALA A 162 43.11 -13.43 16.32
N SER A 163 42.08 -13.71 17.14
CA SER A 163 41.27 -12.72 17.87
C SER A 163 41.77 -12.46 19.31
N PRO A 164 41.59 -11.25 19.87
CA PRO A 164 41.73 -10.97 21.31
C PRO A 164 40.36 -10.97 22.07
N PRO A 165 40.33 -11.00 23.42
CA PRO A 165 39.24 -11.66 24.16
C PRO A 165 38.29 -10.76 25.00
N ILE A 166 37.30 -11.43 25.60
CA ILE A 166 36.28 -10.88 26.51
C ILE A 166 36.85 -10.66 27.93
N GLY A 167 36.41 -9.58 28.60
CA GLY A 167 36.66 -9.35 30.04
C GLY A 167 35.36 -9.18 30.84
N PHE A 168 35.30 -9.76 32.04
CA PHE A 168 34.19 -9.59 33.00
C PHE A 168 34.49 -8.49 34.02
N GLY A 169 33.45 -7.79 34.48
CA GLY A 169 33.47 -6.86 35.61
C GLY A 169 32.08 -6.77 36.25
N GLN A 170 32.00 -6.61 37.57
CA GLN A 170 30.76 -6.71 38.35
C GLN A 170 30.75 -5.67 39.50
N VAL A 171 29.59 -5.55 40.16
CA VAL A 171 29.32 -4.87 41.46
C VAL A 171 28.72 -3.45 41.40
N ALA A 172 27.38 -3.45 41.48
CA ALA A 172 26.48 -2.65 42.35
C ALA A 172 26.62 -1.11 42.54
N GLY A 173 25.44 -0.46 42.59
CA GLY A 173 25.16 0.64 43.53
C GLY A 173 24.72 1.98 42.92
N GLY A 174 23.42 2.28 42.94
CA GLY A 174 22.90 3.61 42.61
C GLY A 174 21.39 3.63 42.34
N SER A 175 20.66 4.54 42.98
CA SER A 175 19.21 4.75 42.82
C SER A 175 18.90 6.20 42.45
N ILE A 176 17.61 6.47 42.13
CA ILE A 176 16.94 7.79 42.01
C ILE A 176 16.79 8.38 40.58
N THR A 177 15.51 8.42 40.15
CA THR A 177 14.82 9.24 39.12
C THR A 177 15.47 9.53 37.76
N GLY A 178 14.75 9.18 36.69
CA GLY A 178 14.95 9.74 35.34
C GLY A 178 13.87 9.32 34.34
N ASN A 179 12.84 10.15 34.14
CA ASN A 179 11.81 9.91 33.11
C ASN A 179 12.43 10.15 31.71
N ASN A 180 12.52 9.11 30.86
CA ASN A 180 13.13 9.21 29.53
C ASN A 180 12.36 8.42 28.46
N PRO A 181 11.38 9.04 27.77
CA PRO A 181 10.55 8.37 26.77
C PRO A 181 11.27 8.24 25.42
N LYS A 182 12.34 7.43 25.35
CA LYS A 182 13.15 7.25 24.12
C LYS A 182 13.57 5.79 23.78
N SER A 183 13.25 4.80 24.60
CA SER A 183 13.79 3.43 24.44
C SER A 183 12.98 2.48 23.54
N TRP A 184 11.72 2.77 23.22
CA TRP A 184 10.79 1.77 22.64
C TRP A 184 10.53 1.88 21.12
N LEU A 185 10.92 2.98 20.47
CA LEU A 185 10.67 3.20 19.03
C LEU A 185 11.81 2.72 18.11
N GLY A 186 12.94 2.26 18.66
CA GLY A 186 14.16 1.99 17.86
C GLY A 186 14.21 0.65 17.11
N ALA A 187 13.41 -0.34 17.50
CA ALA A 187 13.64 -1.74 17.10
C ALA A 187 12.61 -2.30 16.09
N CYS A 188 11.30 -2.13 16.34
CA CYS A 188 10.27 -2.83 15.56
C CYS A 188 10.05 -2.29 14.14
N ASP A 189 10.48 -1.06 13.87
CA ASP A 189 10.01 -0.26 12.75
C ASP A 189 10.74 -0.57 11.43
N ARG A 190 12.07 -0.70 11.51
CA ARG A 190 12.90 -1.07 10.34
C ARG A 190 12.48 -2.42 9.76
N ASP A 191 12.07 -3.39 10.56
CA ASP A 191 11.69 -4.72 10.08
C ASP A 191 10.31 -4.78 9.40
N PHE A 192 9.44 -3.77 9.54
CA PHE A 192 8.23 -3.66 8.72
C PHE A 192 8.58 -3.18 7.30
N PHE A 193 9.29 -2.05 7.19
CA PHE A 193 9.73 -1.54 5.89
C PHE A 193 10.75 -2.44 5.20
N ARG A 194 11.58 -3.14 5.97
CA ARG A 194 12.49 -4.16 5.43
C ARG A 194 11.71 -5.36 4.89
N ARG A 195 10.68 -5.88 5.59
CA ARG A 195 9.80 -6.93 5.01
C ARG A 195 9.16 -6.49 3.70
N ASN A 196 8.59 -5.27 3.65
CA ASN A 196 7.90 -4.77 2.45
C ASN A 196 8.87 -4.42 1.30
N ARG A 197 10.08 -3.90 1.57
CA ARG A 197 11.10 -3.57 0.54
C ARG A 197 11.94 -4.78 0.13
N GLU A 198 12.24 -5.71 1.03
CA GLU A 198 12.93 -7.00 0.74
C GLU A 198 11.99 -8.09 0.22
N GLY A 199 10.69 -7.82 0.07
CA GLY A 199 9.79 -8.61 -0.80
C GLY A 199 10.29 -8.69 -2.26
N HIS A 200 11.22 -7.81 -2.65
CA HIS A 200 11.97 -7.88 -3.91
C HIS A 200 13.43 -8.38 -3.76
N ARG A 201 13.93 -8.62 -2.53
CA ARG A 201 15.37 -8.90 -2.31
C ARG A 201 15.76 -9.58 -0.99
N ARG A 202 15.00 -10.56 -0.49
CA ARG A 202 15.53 -11.49 0.52
C ARG A 202 16.67 -12.31 -0.07
N THR A 203 17.85 -12.24 0.55
CA THR A 203 19.03 -13.02 0.16
C THR A 203 18.79 -14.51 0.35
N THR A 204 18.80 -15.26 -0.74
CA THR A 204 18.58 -16.70 -0.77
C THR A 204 19.70 -17.47 -0.06
N HIS A 205 19.33 -18.39 0.83
CA HIS A 205 20.10 -19.63 0.98
C HIS A 205 19.44 -20.68 0.07
N GLY A 206 20.03 -20.90 -1.11
CA GLY A 206 19.83 -22.13 -1.89
C GLY A 206 18.41 -22.51 -2.33
N GLY A 207 17.51 -21.57 -2.61
CA GLY A 207 16.16 -21.90 -3.09
C GLY A 207 15.50 -20.79 -3.92
N PHE A 208 14.98 -21.16 -5.09
CA PHE A 208 14.05 -20.31 -5.85
C PHE A 208 12.65 -20.50 -5.27
N THR A 209 12.14 -19.49 -4.56
CA THR A 209 10.72 -19.45 -4.17
C THR A 209 9.87 -19.13 -5.39
N VAL A 210 9.20 -20.15 -5.94
CA VAL A 210 8.23 -20.00 -7.02
C VAL A 210 6.90 -19.52 -6.42
N ALA A 211 6.24 -18.57 -7.07
CA ALA A 211 4.90 -18.12 -6.69
C ALA A 211 3.90 -19.30 -6.70
N SER A 212 3.05 -19.41 -5.68
CA SER A 212 2.04 -20.48 -5.64
C SER A 212 1.02 -20.34 -6.77
N LEU A 213 0.31 -21.42 -7.11
CA LEU A 213 -0.70 -21.35 -8.16
C LEU A 213 -1.85 -20.40 -7.78
N GLU A 214 -2.21 -20.29 -6.49
CA GLU A 214 -3.17 -19.28 -6.04
C GLU A 214 -2.60 -17.86 -6.05
N GLU A 215 -1.34 -17.64 -5.69
CA GLU A 215 -0.69 -16.32 -5.80
C GLU A 215 -0.73 -15.81 -7.24
N ASN A 216 -0.43 -16.68 -8.21
CA ASN A 216 -0.53 -16.36 -9.63
C ASN A 216 -1.97 -16.11 -10.08
N LYS A 217 -2.96 -16.93 -9.65
CA LYS A 217 -4.38 -16.70 -10.00
C LYS A 217 -4.90 -15.36 -9.49
N ILE A 218 -4.60 -15.01 -8.24
CA ILE A 218 -5.10 -13.76 -7.65
C ILE A 218 -4.41 -12.55 -8.31
N ASN A 219 -3.10 -12.64 -8.58
CA ASN A 219 -2.38 -11.62 -9.35
C ASN A 219 -2.97 -11.45 -10.76
N ASN A 220 -3.23 -12.54 -11.49
CA ASN A 220 -3.84 -12.50 -12.82
C ASN A 220 -5.26 -11.92 -12.79
N TRP A 221 -6.07 -12.25 -11.77
CA TRP A 221 -7.42 -11.71 -11.61
C TRP A 221 -7.40 -10.20 -11.34
N ILE A 222 -6.48 -9.71 -10.49
CA ILE A 222 -6.33 -8.27 -10.26
C ILE A 222 -5.83 -7.57 -11.54
N GLU A 223 -4.91 -8.19 -12.28
CA GLU A 223 -4.44 -7.65 -13.56
C GLU A 223 -5.57 -7.57 -14.59
N GLU A 224 -6.41 -8.61 -14.72
CA GLU A 224 -7.59 -8.61 -15.57
C GLU A 224 -8.59 -7.51 -15.16
N LYS A 225 -8.99 -7.45 -13.88
CA LYS A 225 -9.95 -6.44 -13.39
C LYS A 225 -9.42 -5.01 -13.41
N THR A 226 -8.12 -4.81 -13.63
CA THR A 226 -7.50 -3.49 -13.83
C THR A 226 -7.04 -3.24 -15.27
N ASN A 227 -7.46 -4.06 -16.24
CA ASN A 227 -7.11 -3.92 -17.66
C ASN A 227 -5.58 -3.92 -17.93
N GLY A 228 -4.83 -4.73 -17.18
CA GLY A 228 -3.37 -4.84 -17.32
C GLY A 228 -2.57 -3.81 -16.52
N ILE A 229 -3.21 -2.96 -15.71
CA ILE A 229 -2.56 -1.83 -15.05
C ILE A 229 -1.92 -2.22 -13.71
N ILE A 230 -2.66 -2.89 -12.82
CA ILE A 230 -2.14 -3.32 -11.53
C ILE A 230 -1.68 -4.78 -11.61
N LYS A 231 -0.36 -4.97 -11.60
CA LYS A 231 0.29 -6.29 -11.62
C LYS A 231 0.95 -6.61 -10.28
N ASN A 232 1.16 -7.90 -10.00
CA ASN A 232 1.95 -8.40 -8.85
C ASN A 232 1.57 -7.74 -7.51
N SER A 233 0.29 -7.89 -7.13
CA SER A 233 -0.28 -7.34 -5.91
C SER A 233 0.02 -8.20 -4.68
N ILE A 234 0.16 -9.52 -4.85
CA ILE A 234 0.53 -10.47 -3.80
C ILE A 234 2.03 -10.81 -3.91
N PRO A 235 2.84 -10.56 -2.87
CA PRO A 235 4.23 -11.04 -2.79
C PRO A 235 4.33 -12.56 -2.72
N VAL A 236 5.40 -13.12 -3.28
CA VAL A 236 5.66 -14.58 -3.24
C VAL A 236 5.90 -15.07 -1.82
N GLY A 237 5.21 -16.14 -1.43
CA GLY A 237 5.28 -16.71 -0.08
C GLY A 237 4.38 -16.02 0.94
N THR A 238 3.32 -15.35 0.47
CA THR A 238 2.23 -14.85 1.33
C THR A 238 1.27 -15.96 1.72
N ILE A 239 1.05 -16.94 0.82
CA ILE A 239 0.10 -18.04 1.01
C ILE A 239 0.81 -19.27 1.62
N ASN A 240 0.16 -19.92 2.60
CA ASN A 240 0.67 -21.12 3.28
C ASN A 240 -0.50 -21.99 3.84
N ASP A 241 -0.20 -23.15 4.42
CA ASP A 241 -1.21 -24.10 4.96
C ASP A 241 -2.19 -23.50 5.99
N SER A 242 -1.82 -22.41 6.67
CA SER A 242 -2.70 -21.74 7.65
C SER A 242 -3.59 -20.64 7.03
N THR A 243 -3.40 -20.30 5.75
CA THR A 243 -4.27 -19.35 5.05
C THR A 243 -5.70 -19.90 4.95
N ARG A 244 -6.69 -19.04 5.25
CA ARG A 244 -8.14 -19.36 5.17
C ARG A 244 -8.95 -18.28 4.48
N LEU A 245 -8.60 -17.01 4.68
CA LEU A 245 -9.24 -15.87 4.03
C LEU A 245 -8.21 -14.77 3.73
N ILE A 246 -8.03 -14.47 2.44
CA ILE A 246 -7.31 -13.28 1.98
C ILE A 246 -8.31 -12.26 1.48
N LEU A 247 -8.24 -11.03 1.97
CA LEU A 247 -8.87 -9.88 1.33
C LEU A 247 -7.82 -9.21 0.45
N THR A 248 -8.17 -8.86 -0.80
CA THR A 248 -7.35 -7.95 -1.58
C THR A 248 -8.16 -6.75 -2.04
N ASN A 249 -7.52 -5.59 -2.07
CA ASN A 249 -8.08 -4.41 -2.71
C ASN A 249 -7.00 -3.67 -3.49
N ALA A 250 -7.31 -3.36 -4.75
CA ALA A 250 -6.47 -2.61 -5.65
C ALA A 250 -7.23 -1.39 -6.18
N LEU A 251 -6.60 -0.22 -6.13
CA LEU A 251 -7.16 1.02 -6.69
C LEU A 251 -6.14 1.70 -7.61
N TYR A 252 -6.50 1.84 -8.88
CA TYR A 252 -5.81 2.69 -9.85
C TYR A 252 -6.67 3.91 -10.20
N PHE A 253 -6.03 5.07 -10.33
CA PHE A 253 -6.65 6.32 -10.74
C PHE A 253 -5.76 7.05 -11.74
N LYS A 254 -6.35 7.47 -12.85
CA LYS A 254 -5.77 8.45 -13.78
C LYS A 254 -6.88 9.37 -14.31
N GLY A 255 -6.97 10.55 -13.71
CA GLY A 255 -7.88 11.63 -14.11
C GLY A 255 -7.18 12.69 -14.95
N LYS A 256 -7.90 13.29 -15.90
CA LYS A 256 -7.43 14.47 -16.64
C LYS A 256 -7.62 15.73 -15.80
N TRP A 257 -6.65 16.64 -15.78
CA TRP A 257 -6.80 17.93 -15.12
C TRP A 257 -7.92 18.77 -15.76
N GLN A 258 -8.62 19.57 -14.94
CA GLN A 258 -9.55 20.58 -15.46
C GLN A 258 -8.78 21.69 -16.19
N ASP A 259 -7.77 22.24 -15.52
CA ASP A 259 -6.84 23.24 -16.04
C ASP A 259 -5.48 22.53 -16.20
N LYS A 260 -5.11 22.18 -17.44
CA LYS A 260 -3.93 21.33 -17.71
C LYS A 260 -2.61 22.09 -17.69
N PHE A 261 -1.52 21.37 -17.44
CA PHE A 261 -0.18 21.92 -17.59
C PHE A 261 0.27 21.92 -19.07
N HIS A 262 1.12 22.88 -19.42
CA HIS A 262 1.71 22.96 -20.75
C HIS A 262 3.09 22.31 -20.76
N ASN A 263 3.28 21.26 -21.57
CA ASN A 263 4.53 20.49 -21.61
C ASN A 263 5.78 21.35 -21.92
N PHE A 264 5.64 22.47 -22.65
CA PHE A 264 6.74 23.42 -22.91
C PHE A 264 7.14 24.27 -21.68
N MET A 265 6.31 24.27 -20.63
CA MET A 265 6.63 24.86 -19.33
C MET A 265 7.24 23.83 -18.37
N THR A 266 7.15 22.52 -18.66
CA THR A 266 7.82 21.48 -17.86
C THR A 266 9.34 21.65 -17.95
N ARG A 267 10.02 21.74 -16.80
CA ARG A 267 11.48 21.94 -16.72
C ARG A 267 12.11 20.97 -15.74
N ILE A 268 13.34 20.54 -16.03
CA ILE A 268 14.15 19.79 -15.06
C ILE A 268 14.71 20.77 -14.04
N ASP A 269 14.46 20.52 -12.75
CA ASP A 269 15.07 21.24 -11.63
C ASP A 269 15.30 20.29 -10.44
N LYS A 270 15.85 20.80 -9.34
CA LYS A 270 16.22 20.04 -8.15
C LYS A 270 15.02 19.81 -7.23
N PHE A 271 14.74 18.54 -6.93
CA PHE A 271 13.93 18.16 -5.79
C PHE A 271 14.84 17.75 -4.62
N TYR A 272 14.69 18.43 -3.49
CA TYR A 272 15.49 18.22 -2.28
C TYR A 272 14.92 17.07 -1.44
N LEU A 273 15.78 16.13 -1.06
CA LEU A 273 15.42 14.92 -0.33
C LEU A 273 15.61 15.10 1.19
N LEU A 274 14.93 14.27 1.99
CA LEU A 274 14.96 14.35 3.47
C LEU A 274 16.36 14.16 4.10
N ASN A 275 17.28 13.52 3.37
CA ASN A 275 18.68 13.33 3.76
C ASN A 275 19.58 14.53 3.41
N GLY A 276 19.03 15.61 2.83
CA GLY A 276 19.75 16.81 2.44
C GLY A 276 20.41 16.76 1.05
N SER A 277 20.38 15.62 0.33
CA SER A 277 20.77 15.59 -1.08
C SER A 277 19.63 16.07 -1.99
N ALA A 278 19.85 16.15 -3.30
CA ALA A 278 18.82 16.49 -4.27
C ALA A 278 18.86 15.55 -5.47
N THR A 279 17.70 15.29 -6.06
CA THR A 279 17.52 14.60 -7.35
C THR A 279 17.11 15.61 -8.42
N GLN A 280 17.27 15.26 -9.70
CA GLN A 280 16.76 16.04 -10.83
C GLN A 280 15.38 15.53 -11.22
N THR A 281 14.41 16.43 -11.36
CA THR A 281 12.99 16.08 -11.55
C THR A 281 12.32 17.01 -12.55
N PRO A 282 11.45 16.51 -13.46
CA PRO A 282 10.59 17.36 -14.27
C PRO A 282 9.48 17.99 -13.42
N PHE A 283 9.53 19.30 -13.27
CA PHE A 283 8.49 20.13 -12.66
C PHE A 283 7.57 20.73 -13.73
N MET A 284 6.28 20.48 -13.59
CA MET A 284 5.20 21.14 -14.33
C MET A 284 5.02 22.56 -13.77
N SER A 285 4.61 23.49 -14.63
CA SER A 285 4.42 24.90 -14.26
C SER A 285 3.23 25.53 -15.01
N SER A 286 2.67 26.61 -14.45
CA SER A 286 1.54 27.36 -14.99
C SER A 286 1.68 28.86 -14.65
N ARG A 287 0.94 29.71 -15.36
CA ARG A 287 0.75 31.15 -15.07
C ARG A 287 -0.71 31.53 -14.79
N GLU A 288 -1.62 30.57 -14.90
CA GLU A 288 -3.05 30.76 -14.59
C GLU A 288 -3.24 30.76 -13.08
N ASP A 289 -4.14 31.60 -12.52
CA ASP A 289 -4.47 31.62 -11.09
C ASP A 289 -4.72 30.21 -10.55
N GLN A 290 -4.23 29.87 -9.36
CA GLN A 290 -4.37 28.54 -8.78
C GLN A 290 -5.17 28.55 -7.48
N PHE A 291 -5.84 27.44 -7.16
CA PHE A 291 -6.53 27.27 -5.88
C PHE A 291 -5.50 27.03 -4.78
N ILE A 292 -4.95 28.09 -4.18
CA ILE A 292 -3.93 28.01 -3.12
C ILE A 292 -4.41 28.66 -1.83
N SER A 293 -4.16 28.02 -0.69
CA SER A 293 -4.26 28.61 0.64
C SER A 293 -2.91 28.52 1.37
N SER A 294 -2.57 29.53 2.17
CA SER A 294 -1.34 29.59 2.97
C SER A 294 -1.68 29.62 4.45
N HIS A 295 -0.98 28.79 5.24
CA HIS A 295 -1.25 28.53 6.67
C HIS A 295 0.03 28.61 7.48
N ASP A 296 -0.07 28.51 8.81
CA ASP A 296 1.10 28.45 9.67
C ASP A 296 1.91 27.15 9.45
N GLY A 297 3.07 27.33 8.83
CA GLY A 297 4.04 26.27 8.56
C GLY A 297 3.81 25.44 7.30
N PHE A 298 2.78 25.70 6.49
CA PHE A 298 2.51 24.99 5.23
C PHE A 298 1.61 25.77 4.26
N LYS A 299 1.53 25.32 3.00
CA LYS A 299 0.60 25.75 1.96
C LYS A 299 -0.22 24.55 1.46
N VAL A 300 -1.42 24.81 0.95
CA VAL A 300 -2.25 23.80 0.27
C VAL A 300 -2.58 24.29 -1.13
N LEU A 301 -2.27 23.48 -2.14
CA LEU A 301 -2.72 23.64 -3.52
C LEU A 301 -3.84 22.64 -3.80
N LYS A 302 -4.87 23.06 -4.54
CA LYS A 302 -5.90 22.20 -5.12
C LYS A 302 -5.81 22.21 -6.65
N LEU A 303 -5.73 21.02 -7.23
CA LEU A 303 -5.78 20.77 -8.67
C LEU A 303 -7.05 19.96 -8.98
N PRO A 304 -8.12 20.60 -9.53
CA PRO A 304 -9.33 19.90 -9.92
C PRO A 304 -9.10 18.97 -11.12
N TYR A 305 -9.73 17.80 -11.08
CA TYR A 305 -9.87 16.95 -12.26
C TYR A 305 -11.09 17.38 -13.08
N LYS A 306 -11.01 17.18 -14.40
CA LYS A 306 -12.06 17.50 -15.36
C LYS A 306 -13.31 16.71 -15.05
N LYS A 307 -14.44 17.41 -14.96
CA LYS A 307 -15.75 16.80 -14.69
C LYS A 307 -16.29 16.09 -15.94
N GLU A 308 -17.05 15.05 -15.68
CA GLU A 308 -17.95 14.44 -16.66
C GLU A 308 -19.03 15.46 -17.06
N LEU A 309 -19.45 15.46 -18.32
CA LEU A 309 -20.50 16.33 -18.86
C LEU A 309 -21.43 15.47 -19.72
N GLY A 310 -22.67 15.31 -19.28
CA GLY A 310 -23.71 14.63 -20.07
C GLY A 310 -24.01 13.20 -19.63
N GLY A 311 -24.67 13.08 -18.47
CA GLY A 311 -25.37 11.86 -18.04
C GLY A 311 -26.23 12.15 -16.81
N ASP A 312 -27.20 11.29 -16.49
CA ASP A 312 -28.14 11.49 -15.36
C ASP A 312 -27.49 11.35 -13.96
N LEU A 313 -26.16 11.36 -13.92
CA LEU A 313 -25.30 11.29 -12.74
C LEU A 313 -24.31 12.47 -12.70
N ASP A 314 -24.72 13.62 -13.25
CA ASP A 314 -23.98 14.87 -13.58
C ASP A 314 -23.40 15.60 -12.34
N SER A 315 -22.61 14.89 -11.55
CA SER A 315 -22.46 15.18 -10.13
C SER A 315 -21.04 15.10 -9.60
N ARG A 316 -20.26 14.09 -9.98
CA ARG A 316 -18.98 13.76 -9.34
C ARG A 316 -17.89 14.76 -9.72
N SER A 317 -17.10 15.20 -8.75
CA SER A 317 -15.94 16.05 -9.02
C SER A 317 -14.77 15.65 -8.14
N PHE A 318 -13.65 15.29 -8.76
CA PHE A 318 -12.45 14.87 -8.05
C PHE A 318 -11.42 16.00 -8.03
N SER A 319 -10.59 16.02 -7.00
CA SER A 319 -9.47 16.96 -6.88
C SER A 319 -8.26 16.30 -6.22
N MET A 320 -7.06 16.65 -6.68
CA MET A 320 -5.82 16.42 -5.93
C MET A 320 -5.52 17.63 -5.06
N LEU A 321 -5.22 17.40 -3.78
CA LEU A 321 -4.72 18.40 -2.84
C LEU A 321 -3.24 18.10 -2.56
N LEU A 322 -2.36 19.10 -2.67
CA LEU A 322 -0.95 19.00 -2.28
C LEU A 322 -0.72 19.87 -1.03
N PHE A 323 -0.38 19.24 0.09
CA PHE A 323 -0.04 19.91 1.35
C PHE A 323 1.49 19.99 1.45
N LEU A 324 2.03 21.18 1.18
CA LEU A 324 3.46 21.47 1.08
C LEU A 324 3.93 22.19 2.35
N PRO A 325 4.86 21.62 3.15
CA PRO A 325 5.46 22.33 4.28
C PRO A 325 6.17 23.63 3.85
N ASN A 326 6.31 24.58 4.78
CA ASN A 326 7.17 25.77 4.57
C ASN A 326 8.66 25.46 4.88
N LYS A 327 8.96 24.29 5.47
CA LYS A 327 10.32 23.83 5.80
C LYS A 327 10.61 22.54 5.02
N ARG A 328 11.77 22.45 4.35
CA ARG A 328 12.14 21.26 3.54
C ARG A 328 12.11 19.92 4.27
N ASN A 329 12.24 19.89 5.60
CA ASN A 329 12.14 18.70 6.45
C ASN A 329 10.83 18.60 7.26
N GLY A 330 9.85 19.49 7.03
CA GLY A 330 8.62 19.60 7.81
C GLY A 330 7.55 18.54 7.53
N LEU A 331 7.77 17.63 6.57
CA LEU A 331 6.79 16.62 6.16
C LEU A 331 6.31 15.74 7.34
N HIS A 332 7.22 15.31 8.21
CA HIS A 332 6.90 14.47 9.38
C HIS A 332 5.89 15.16 10.31
N ASP A 333 6.11 16.44 10.63
CA ASP A 333 5.26 17.19 11.56
C ASP A 333 3.92 17.53 10.93
N LEU A 334 3.90 17.81 9.61
CA LEU A 334 2.68 18.01 8.85
C LEU A 334 1.85 16.71 8.74
N ALA A 335 2.49 15.56 8.52
CA ALA A 335 1.81 14.26 8.46
C ALA A 335 1.12 13.93 9.79
N ARG A 336 1.81 14.17 10.92
CA ARG A 336 1.18 14.02 12.24
C ARG A 336 0.00 14.97 12.43
N LYS A 337 0.11 16.25 12.06
CA LYS A 337 -1.03 17.21 12.12
C LYS A 337 -2.24 16.69 11.33
N VAL A 338 -2.02 16.28 10.07
CA VAL A 338 -3.07 15.82 9.14
C VAL A 338 -3.79 14.55 9.62
N VAL A 339 -3.09 13.63 10.28
CA VAL A 339 -3.69 12.38 10.81
C VAL A 339 -4.32 12.57 12.20
N SER A 340 -3.76 13.46 13.04
CA SER A 340 -4.22 13.66 14.43
C SER A 340 -5.48 14.51 14.53
N ALA A 341 -5.63 15.52 13.67
CA ALA A 341 -6.74 16.46 13.73
C ALA A 341 -7.95 15.95 12.91
N PRO A 342 -9.15 15.80 13.52
CA PRO A 342 -10.35 15.46 12.76
C PRO A 342 -10.64 16.54 11.72
N ASN A 343 -11.14 16.15 10.55
CA ASN A 343 -11.55 17.04 9.46
C ASN A 343 -10.48 17.98 8.89
N PHE A 344 -9.21 17.87 9.29
CA PHE A 344 -8.11 18.74 8.84
C PHE A 344 -8.05 18.92 7.32
N ILE A 345 -8.27 17.85 6.56
CA ILE A 345 -8.24 17.87 5.09
C ILE A 345 -9.40 18.71 4.51
N GLU A 346 -10.57 18.73 5.14
CA GLU A 346 -11.73 19.55 4.75
C GLU A 346 -11.52 21.03 5.09
N GLU A 347 -11.05 21.32 6.31
CA GLU A 347 -10.88 22.68 6.83
C GLU A 347 -9.84 23.52 6.06
N HIS A 348 -8.90 22.84 5.37
CA HIS A 348 -7.79 23.50 4.66
C HIS A 348 -7.95 23.50 3.12
N VAL A 349 -9.10 23.06 2.58
CA VAL A 349 -9.34 23.08 1.13
C VAL A 349 -9.34 24.51 0.58
N PRO A 350 -8.51 24.86 -0.43
CA PRO A 350 -8.59 26.15 -1.09
C PRO A 350 -9.83 26.23 -1.99
N HIS A 351 -10.76 27.14 -1.68
CA HIS A 351 -11.98 27.39 -2.46
C HIS A 351 -11.87 28.59 -3.42
N ARG A 352 -10.83 29.41 -3.31
CA ARG A 352 -10.59 30.61 -4.14
C ARG A 352 -9.32 30.42 -4.98
N ARG A 353 -9.37 30.86 -6.25
CA ARG A 353 -8.18 31.03 -7.10
C ARG A 353 -7.44 32.32 -6.74
N VAL A 354 -6.11 32.28 -6.79
CA VAL A 354 -5.21 33.42 -6.54
C VAL A 354 -4.12 33.48 -7.60
N ASP A 355 -3.66 34.69 -7.91
CA ASP A 355 -2.50 34.95 -8.78
C ASP A 355 -1.25 34.24 -8.25
N VAL A 356 -0.40 33.74 -9.15
CA VAL A 356 0.73 32.86 -8.85
C VAL A 356 2.06 33.46 -9.26
N GLY A 357 3.02 33.42 -8.32
CA GLY A 357 4.41 33.80 -8.59
C GLY A 357 5.18 32.63 -9.20
N SER A 358 6.13 32.11 -8.43
CA SER A 358 6.85 30.89 -8.75
C SER A 358 5.95 29.68 -8.51
N PHE A 359 5.49 29.01 -9.57
CA PHE A 359 4.65 27.81 -9.48
C PHE A 359 5.36 26.59 -10.10
N MET A 360 5.57 25.55 -9.29
CA MET A 360 6.24 24.30 -9.69
C MET A 360 5.64 23.09 -8.96
N VAL A 361 5.20 22.07 -9.70
CA VAL A 361 4.72 20.78 -9.18
C VAL A 361 5.46 19.64 -9.89
N PRO A 362 6.17 18.74 -9.18
CA PRO A 362 6.89 17.64 -9.84
C PRO A 362 5.93 16.61 -10.44
N LYS A 363 6.31 16.03 -11.57
CA LYS A 363 5.71 14.79 -12.06
C LYS A 363 6.18 13.63 -11.17
N PHE A 364 5.30 12.68 -10.88
CA PHE A 364 5.65 11.48 -10.12
C PHE A 364 4.74 10.30 -10.49
N LYS A 365 5.21 9.09 -10.24
CA LYS A 365 4.42 7.87 -10.36
C LYS A 365 4.77 6.96 -9.19
N ILE A 366 3.77 6.58 -8.40
CA ILE A 366 3.97 5.76 -7.20
C ILE A 366 3.13 4.50 -7.34
N SER A 367 3.80 3.35 -7.31
CA SER A 367 3.19 2.04 -7.08
C SER A 367 3.54 1.61 -5.66
N PHE A 368 2.55 1.34 -4.82
CA PHE A 368 2.79 0.90 -3.45
C PHE A 368 1.84 -0.24 -3.07
N SER A 369 2.38 -1.28 -2.46
CA SER A 369 1.60 -2.36 -1.86
C SER A 369 2.09 -2.68 -0.46
N PHE A 370 1.16 -3.06 0.43
CA PHE A 370 1.47 -3.52 1.77
C PHE A 370 0.38 -4.46 2.29
N GLU A 371 0.75 -5.29 3.26
CA GLU A 371 -0.22 -6.01 4.07
C GLU A 371 -0.72 -5.11 5.21
N ALA A 372 -2.00 -4.77 5.20
CA ALA A 372 -2.63 -3.91 6.20
C ALA A 372 -2.90 -4.63 7.54
N SER A 373 -2.86 -5.97 7.56
CA SER A 373 -3.17 -6.80 8.73
C SER A 373 -2.44 -6.36 10.00
N ASP A 374 -1.12 -6.15 9.93
CA ASP A 374 -0.31 -5.80 11.10
C ASP A 374 -0.56 -4.36 11.59
N ALA A 375 -0.96 -3.43 10.72
CA ALA A 375 -1.38 -2.09 11.12
C ALA A 375 -2.78 -2.11 11.77
N LEU A 376 -3.71 -2.89 11.21
CA LEU A 376 -5.08 -3.05 11.72
C LEU A 376 -5.13 -3.69 13.11
N LYS A 377 -4.27 -4.69 13.37
CA LYS A 377 -4.05 -5.28 14.71
C LYS A 377 -3.57 -4.27 15.75
N GLN A 378 -2.76 -3.29 15.34
CA GLN A 378 -2.21 -2.24 16.22
C GLN A 378 -3.26 -1.17 16.57
N VAL A 379 -4.07 -0.72 15.61
CA VAL A 379 -5.19 0.22 15.87
C VAL A 379 -6.41 -0.42 16.55
N GLY A 380 -6.37 -1.73 16.82
CA GLY A 380 -7.28 -2.40 17.75
C GLY A 380 -8.18 -3.49 17.17
N LEU A 381 -8.24 -3.65 15.84
CA LEU A 381 -9.00 -4.74 15.20
C LEU A 381 -8.23 -6.06 15.36
N LYS A 382 -8.69 -6.95 16.24
CA LYS A 382 -7.92 -8.13 16.67
C LYS A 382 -8.67 -9.44 16.51
N SER A 383 -9.95 -9.48 16.88
CA SER A 383 -10.78 -10.69 16.80
C SER A 383 -10.83 -11.26 15.38
N MET A 384 -10.99 -10.42 14.35
CA MET A 384 -11.08 -10.85 12.95
C MET A 384 -9.85 -11.61 12.42
N PHE A 385 -8.68 -11.43 13.05
CA PHE A 385 -7.41 -12.10 12.70
C PHE A 385 -7.11 -13.30 13.61
N SER A 386 -8.03 -13.69 14.50
CA SER A 386 -7.80 -14.66 15.58
C SER A 386 -8.50 -15.99 15.32
N THR A 387 -7.75 -17.08 15.26
CA THR A 387 -8.29 -18.45 15.11
C THR A 387 -9.27 -18.85 16.23
N SER A 388 -9.14 -18.27 17.42
CA SER A 388 -9.98 -18.59 18.58
C SER A 388 -11.18 -17.66 18.75
N SER A 389 -11.11 -16.41 18.27
CA SER A 389 -12.12 -15.36 18.56
C SER A 389 -12.73 -14.67 17.34
N ALA A 390 -12.30 -15.01 16.11
CA ALA A 390 -12.98 -14.54 14.90
C ALA A 390 -14.39 -15.17 14.80
N ASP A 391 -15.42 -14.33 14.81
CA ASP A 391 -16.79 -14.74 14.47
C ASP A 391 -17.17 -14.19 13.09
N LEU A 392 -16.69 -14.89 12.05
CA LEU A 392 -17.00 -14.63 10.64
C LEU A 392 -18.05 -15.61 10.10
N GLY A 393 -18.89 -16.17 10.98
CA GLY A 393 -19.90 -17.19 10.66
C GLY A 393 -21.09 -16.72 9.82
N GLY A 394 -21.00 -15.56 9.16
CA GLY A 394 -21.88 -15.16 8.07
C GLY A 394 -21.29 -15.39 6.67
N ILE A 395 -19.95 -15.43 6.54
CA ILE A 395 -19.23 -15.58 5.26
C ILE A 395 -19.39 -17.00 4.69
N CYS A 396 -19.22 -18.02 5.53
CA CYS A 396 -19.35 -19.42 5.14
C CYS A 396 -20.63 -20.05 5.68
N LEU A 397 -21.11 -21.08 4.98
CA LEU A 397 -22.05 -22.05 5.53
C LEU A 397 -21.36 -22.80 6.69
N GLU A 398 -22.13 -23.31 7.65
CA GLU A 398 -21.59 -24.01 8.83
C GLU A 398 -20.73 -25.22 8.43
N SER A 399 -19.43 -24.98 8.36
CA SER A 399 -18.41 -26.00 8.21
C SER A 399 -18.23 -26.70 9.57
N SER A 400 -17.85 -27.97 9.56
CA SER A 400 -17.66 -28.80 10.76
C SER A 400 -16.93 -28.03 11.87
N ARG A 401 -17.44 -28.09 13.11
CA ARG A 401 -17.10 -27.25 14.29
C ARG A 401 -15.62 -27.21 14.76
N VAL A 402 -14.69 -27.73 13.96
CA VAL A 402 -13.27 -27.91 14.27
C VAL A 402 -12.43 -26.70 13.85
N GLU A 403 -12.74 -26.05 12.72
CA GLU A 403 -12.01 -24.86 12.26
C GLU A 403 -12.94 -23.63 12.13
N ARG A 404 -12.47 -22.47 12.59
CA ARG A 404 -13.15 -21.18 12.38
C ARG A 404 -12.49 -20.41 11.22
N LEU A 405 -13.32 -19.69 10.47
CA LEU A 405 -12.84 -18.71 9.49
C LEU A 405 -12.31 -17.46 10.21
N PHE A 406 -11.09 -17.05 9.86
CA PHE A 406 -10.45 -15.81 10.30
C PHE A 406 -9.75 -15.16 9.09
N VAL A 407 -9.63 -13.83 9.08
CA VAL A 407 -8.84 -13.13 8.06
C VAL A 407 -7.37 -13.44 8.28
N SER A 408 -6.73 -14.07 7.30
CA SER A 408 -5.31 -14.37 7.32
C SER A 408 -4.50 -13.13 6.92
N SER A 409 -4.86 -12.49 5.80
CA SER A 409 -4.18 -11.31 5.27
C SER A 409 -5.12 -10.31 4.60
N ILE A 410 -4.79 -9.03 4.69
CA ILE A 410 -5.44 -7.93 3.95
C ILE A 410 -4.37 -7.25 3.10
N LEU A 411 -4.39 -7.50 1.80
CA LEU A 411 -3.39 -7.02 0.86
C LEU A 411 -3.93 -5.80 0.12
N HIS A 412 -3.30 -4.65 0.31
CA HIS A 412 -3.68 -3.43 -0.38
C HIS A 412 -2.63 -3.01 -1.39
N LYS A 413 -3.07 -2.62 -2.60
CA LYS A 413 -2.24 -1.97 -3.62
C LYS A 413 -2.89 -0.68 -4.13
N ALA A 414 -2.06 0.35 -4.28
CA ALA A 414 -2.44 1.64 -4.81
C ALA A 414 -1.42 2.09 -5.87
N ASP A 415 -1.92 2.54 -7.01
CA ASP A 415 -1.13 3.01 -8.14
C ASP A 415 -1.62 4.39 -8.59
N VAL A 416 -0.74 5.41 -8.49
CA VAL A 416 -1.03 6.82 -8.81
C VAL A 416 0.02 7.36 -9.78
N GLU A 417 -0.43 8.10 -10.79
CA GLU A 417 0.42 8.72 -11.81
C GLU A 417 0.03 10.19 -12.00
N VAL A 418 1.02 11.08 -11.99
CA VAL A 418 0.87 12.53 -12.18
C VAL A 418 1.75 12.98 -13.35
N ASP A 419 1.08 13.34 -14.44
CA ASP A 419 1.65 13.95 -15.64
C ASP A 419 0.90 15.22 -16.05
N GLU A 420 1.36 15.90 -17.10
CA GLU A 420 0.75 17.15 -17.58
C GLU A 420 -0.62 16.95 -18.22
N GLU A 421 -0.86 15.78 -18.82
CA GLU A 421 -1.33 15.79 -20.20
C GLU A 421 -2.84 16.04 -20.30
N GLY A 422 -3.63 15.32 -19.50
CA GLY A 422 -5.06 15.55 -19.36
C GLY A 422 -5.84 15.65 -20.69
N THR A 423 -5.42 14.91 -21.73
CA THR A 423 -5.54 15.39 -23.12
C THR A 423 -6.94 15.30 -23.74
N THR A 424 -7.45 16.26 -24.51
CA THR A 424 -7.12 17.69 -24.64
C THR A 424 -8.33 18.43 -25.26
N ALA A 425 -8.69 19.60 -24.73
CA ALA A 425 -9.42 20.66 -25.44
C ALA A 425 -9.18 22.00 -24.69
N SER A 426 -9.01 23.11 -25.40
CA SER A 426 -8.84 24.44 -24.77
C SER A 426 -9.75 25.46 -25.43
N ALA A 427 -10.49 26.21 -24.60
CA ALA A 427 -11.34 27.32 -24.98
C ALA A 427 -11.46 28.30 -23.79
N ALA A 428 -10.36 28.96 -23.45
CA ALA A 428 -10.31 29.89 -22.33
C ALA A 428 -11.08 31.18 -22.65
N THR A 429 -12.22 31.40 -21.97
CA THR A 429 -12.90 32.69 -21.95
C THR A 429 -12.67 33.31 -20.57
N VAL A 430 -11.61 34.12 -20.44
CA VAL A 430 -11.24 34.76 -19.16
C VAL A 430 -12.13 35.98 -18.94
N LEU A 431 -12.88 35.99 -17.84
CA LEU A 431 -13.69 37.14 -17.43
C LEU A 431 -12.91 37.96 -16.40
N THR A 432 -12.13 38.93 -16.88
CA THR A 432 -11.23 39.74 -16.02
C THR A 432 -12.01 40.69 -15.11
N VAL A 433 -12.23 40.29 -13.86
CA VAL A 433 -12.71 41.19 -12.79
C VAL A 433 -11.51 41.90 -12.17
N LEU A 434 -11.42 43.22 -12.33
CA LEU A 434 -10.33 44.03 -11.77
C LEU A 434 -10.45 44.11 -10.23
N PRO A 435 -9.45 43.67 -9.45
CA PRO A 435 -9.48 43.79 -8.00
C PRO A 435 -9.23 45.23 -7.55
N THR A 436 -9.96 45.67 -6.51
CA THR A 436 -9.84 47.03 -5.95
C THR A 436 -8.66 47.22 -4.98
N CYS A 437 -7.80 46.21 -4.84
CA CYS A 437 -6.57 46.27 -4.04
C CYS A 437 -5.50 45.35 -4.64
N TYR A 438 -4.23 45.74 -4.51
CA TYR A 438 -3.10 44.92 -4.95
C TYR A 438 -2.82 43.82 -3.92
N THR A 439 -3.10 42.57 -4.29
CA THR A 439 -2.63 41.38 -3.55
C THR A 439 -1.37 40.85 -4.23
N PRO A 440 -0.25 40.64 -3.52
CA PRO A 440 0.95 40.05 -4.13
C PRO A 440 0.69 38.60 -4.56
N PRO A 441 1.30 38.12 -5.67
CA PRO A 441 1.16 36.74 -6.13
C PRO A 441 1.66 35.72 -5.10
N VAL A 442 1.11 34.51 -5.13
CA VAL A 442 1.46 33.43 -4.19
C VAL A 442 2.38 32.40 -4.86
N ASP A 443 3.59 32.24 -4.33
CA ASP A 443 4.48 31.13 -4.74
C ASP A 443 3.95 29.77 -4.25
N PHE A 444 4.03 28.74 -5.10
CA PHE A 444 3.87 27.34 -4.72
C PHE A 444 4.90 26.48 -5.44
N VAL A 445 6.02 26.22 -4.77
CA VAL A 445 7.18 25.51 -5.32
C VAL A 445 7.37 24.22 -4.53
N ALA A 446 6.86 23.10 -5.06
CA ALA A 446 6.93 21.79 -4.41
C ALA A 446 8.29 21.09 -4.61
N ASP A 447 9.39 21.82 -4.36
CA ASP A 447 10.77 21.35 -4.54
C ASP A 447 11.26 20.37 -3.45
N HIS A 448 10.40 19.96 -2.53
CA HIS A 448 10.75 19.17 -1.36
C HIS A 448 9.52 18.39 -0.84
N PRO A 449 9.67 17.47 0.13
CA PRO A 449 8.67 16.46 0.43
C PRO A 449 7.32 16.99 0.93
N PHE A 450 6.24 16.51 0.30
CA PHE A 450 4.86 16.95 0.52
C PHE A 450 3.89 15.76 0.65
N ILE A 451 2.71 16.03 1.21
CA ILE A 451 1.58 15.08 1.27
C ILE A 451 0.67 15.35 0.07
N PHE A 452 0.16 14.30 -0.56
CA PHE A 452 -0.90 14.41 -1.55
C PHE A 452 -2.15 13.64 -1.11
N VAL A 453 -3.31 14.19 -1.46
CA VAL A 453 -4.62 13.58 -1.20
C VAL A 453 -5.44 13.66 -2.48
N VAL A 454 -5.96 12.54 -2.97
CA VAL A 454 -6.97 12.53 -4.05
C VAL A 454 -8.33 12.28 -3.41
N ARG A 455 -9.28 13.18 -3.63
CA ARG A 455 -10.63 13.12 -3.05
C ARG A 455 -11.72 13.30 -4.08
N GLU A 456 -12.92 12.84 -3.76
CA GLU A 456 -14.16 13.35 -4.32
C GLU A 456 -14.61 14.56 -3.48
N ASP A 457 -14.96 15.67 -4.14
CA ASP A 457 -15.19 16.96 -3.50
C ASP A 457 -16.55 17.04 -2.79
N LYS A 458 -17.62 16.42 -3.33
CA LYS A 458 -18.97 16.51 -2.73
C LYS A 458 -19.15 15.68 -1.47
N THR A 459 -18.49 14.53 -1.38
CA THR A 459 -18.63 13.55 -0.30
C THR A 459 -17.51 13.59 0.73
N GLY A 460 -16.38 14.26 0.42
CA GLY A 460 -15.16 14.16 1.23
C GLY A 460 -14.49 12.78 1.17
N ALA A 461 -14.89 11.92 0.22
CA ALA A 461 -14.33 10.59 0.09
C ALA A 461 -12.86 10.66 -0.36
N ILE A 462 -11.94 10.23 0.49
CA ILE A 462 -10.50 10.17 0.19
C ILE A 462 -10.20 8.87 -0.55
N LEU A 463 -9.97 8.98 -1.86
CA LEU A 463 -9.58 7.87 -2.73
C LEU A 463 -8.11 7.51 -2.53
N PHE A 464 -7.22 8.49 -2.34
CA PHE A 464 -5.81 8.25 -2.05
C PHE A 464 -5.29 9.22 -1.00
N PHE A 465 -4.42 8.71 -0.14
CA PHE A 465 -3.57 9.48 0.76
C PHE A 465 -2.14 8.98 0.59
N GLY A 466 -1.18 9.90 0.44
CA GLY A 466 0.21 9.53 0.27
C GLY A 466 1.18 10.70 0.50
N HIS A 467 2.47 10.41 0.41
CA HIS A 467 3.52 11.43 0.41
C HIS A 467 4.58 11.13 -0.64
N VAL A 468 5.15 12.22 -1.16
CA VAL A 468 6.27 12.20 -2.11
C VAL A 468 7.50 12.65 -1.35
N VAL A 469 8.45 11.74 -1.16
CA VAL A 469 9.78 12.05 -0.58
C VAL A 469 10.89 12.02 -1.63
N ASN A 470 10.64 11.38 -2.77
CA ASN A 470 11.52 11.36 -3.93
C ASN A 470 10.69 11.10 -5.21
N PRO A 471 10.36 12.11 -6.03
CA PRO A 471 9.55 11.93 -7.24
C PRO A 471 10.25 11.14 -8.37
N SER A 472 11.52 10.77 -8.20
CA SER A 472 12.31 10.01 -9.19
C SER A 472 12.27 8.48 -8.98
N ILE A 473 11.45 7.95 -8.06
CA ILE A 473 11.34 6.49 -7.73
C ILE A 473 9.89 6.01 -7.57
#